data_AF-A0A7W0WST8-F1
#
_entry.id   AF-A0A7W0WST8-F1
#
_cell.length_a   1.000
_cell.length_b   1.000
_cell.length_c   1.000
_cell.angle_alpha   90.00
_cell.angle_beta   90.00
_cell.angle_gamma   90.00
#
_symmetry.space_group_name_H-M   'P 1'
#
loop_
_entity.id
_entity.type
_entity.pdbx_description
1 polymer ?
#
loop_
_entity_poly.entity_id
_entity_poly.type
_entity_poly.pdbx_seq_one_letter_code
_entity_poly.pdbx_strand_id
1 'polypeptide(L)'
;LLLIAALGKGPYAPVKGPVVKTCPVARVATMWDAAQQELRRYERLGIDLEAAYRYIARHDEAGATAGLLPNARTRVSTLKKAFRTTLADVAELRAEWVRGAIPELRVVGCSDKLLAAAVADPDRYRINEENRPEAIPVTQPPRPRARATFYIDNVRCADPVDVWIDGTHLGQVASGRRSALVSDGGERTLCLIVPGGAQCGDRGTLRQVYLHDGWTATMHCNK
;
A
#
# COMPACT_ATOMS: atom_id res chain seq x y z
N LEU A 1 7.04 24.62 -28.81
CA LEU A 1 6.91 25.03 -27.39
C LEU A 1 7.11 23.82 -26.46
N LEU A 2 8.30 23.22 -26.48
CA LEU A 2 8.65 22.05 -25.66
C LEU A 2 10.12 22.14 -25.18
N LEU A 3 10.57 23.34 -24.80
CA LEU A 3 11.97 23.58 -24.42
C LEU A 3 12.15 24.39 -23.12
N ILE A 4 11.11 24.53 -22.28
CA ILE A 4 11.19 25.30 -21.02
C ILE A 4 10.70 24.49 -19.81
N ALA A 5 10.98 23.18 -19.76
CA ALA A 5 10.70 22.36 -18.58
C ALA A 5 11.96 21.74 -17.95
N ALA A 6 13.16 22.11 -18.41
CA ALA A 6 14.43 21.51 -17.99
C ALA A 6 15.33 22.42 -17.12
N LEU A 7 14.81 23.55 -16.63
CA LEU A 7 15.54 24.47 -15.74
C LEU A 7 14.92 24.41 -14.35
N GLY A 8 15.43 23.54 -13.48
CA GLY A 8 14.98 23.47 -12.09
C GLY A 8 15.41 22.28 -11.25
N LYS A 9 16.29 21.39 -11.72
CA LYS A 9 16.82 20.28 -10.89
C LYS A 9 18.31 20.48 -10.68
N GLY A 10 18.67 20.89 -9.46
CA GLY A 10 20.06 21.05 -9.05
C GLY A 10 20.83 19.72 -9.05
N PRO A 11 22.17 19.76 -9.00
CA PRO A 11 23.06 18.61 -9.14
C PRO A 11 22.94 17.54 -8.04
N TYR A 12 22.11 17.76 -7.03
CA TYR A 12 21.85 16.84 -5.92
C TYR A 12 20.39 16.36 -5.85
N ALA A 13 19.57 16.59 -6.89
CA ALA A 13 18.26 15.98 -6.94
C ALA A 13 18.45 14.45 -6.97
N PRO A 14 17.97 13.68 -5.97
CA PRO A 14 18.09 12.23 -6.00
C PRO A 14 17.39 11.76 -7.28
N VAL A 15 18.18 11.24 -8.21
CA VAL A 15 17.65 10.53 -9.36
C VAL A 15 16.90 9.36 -8.74
N LYS A 16 15.57 9.43 -8.71
CA LYS A 16 14.74 8.25 -8.50
C LYS A 16 15.09 7.33 -9.65
N GLY A 17 16.09 6.47 -9.45
CA GLY A 17 16.39 5.38 -10.36
C GLY A 17 15.10 4.60 -10.60
N PRO A 18 14.91 4.00 -11.78
CA PRO A 18 13.76 3.14 -11.98
C PRO A 18 13.75 2.11 -10.86
N VAL A 19 12.70 2.10 -10.03
CA VAL A 19 12.46 1.03 -9.09
C VAL A 19 12.38 -0.23 -9.95
N VAL A 20 13.40 -1.08 -9.90
CA VAL A 20 13.42 -2.33 -10.63
C VAL A 20 12.26 -3.15 -10.06
N LYS A 21 11.15 -3.18 -10.80
CA LYS A 21 10.00 -4.00 -10.46
C LYS A 21 10.34 -5.42 -10.84
N THR A 22 10.98 -6.13 -9.92
CA THR A 22 11.34 -7.53 -10.13
C THR A 22 10.12 -8.39 -9.81
N CYS A 23 9.59 -9.05 -10.84
CA CYS A 23 8.54 -10.05 -10.67
C CYS A 23 8.99 -11.10 -9.63
N PRO A 24 8.23 -11.36 -8.56
CA PRO A 24 8.53 -12.42 -7.59
C PRO A 24 8.17 -13.80 -8.19
N VAL A 25 8.82 -14.13 -9.31
CA VAL A 25 8.47 -15.23 -10.21
C VAL A 25 8.42 -16.58 -9.49
N ALA A 26 9.40 -16.85 -8.60
CA ALA A 26 9.46 -18.09 -7.83
C ALA A 26 8.22 -18.33 -6.95
N ARG A 27 7.61 -17.25 -6.44
CA ARG A 27 6.45 -17.34 -5.54
C ARG A 27 5.13 -17.39 -6.30
N VAL A 28 5.06 -16.70 -7.44
CA VAL A 28 3.80 -16.49 -8.17
C VAL A 28 3.56 -17.52 -9.26
N ALA A 29 4.61 -18.08 -9.87
CA ALA A 29 4.49 -18.91 -11.07
C ALA A 29 3.62 -20.17 -10.86
N THR A 30 3.81 -20.90 -9.75
CA THR A 30 3.03 -22.11 -9.46
C THR A 30 1.57 -21.82 -9.15
N MET A 31 1.30 -20.77 -8.37
CA MET A 31 -0.07 -20.33 -8.08
C MET A 31 -0.78 -19.87 -9.36
N TRP A 32 -0.07 -19.14 -10.23
CA TRP A 32 -0.60 -18.68 -11.51
C TRP A 32 -0.94 -19.85 -12.43
N ASP A 33 -0.07 -20.85 -12.54
CA ASP A 33 -0.35 -22.03 -13.38
C ASP A 33 -1.52 -22.84 -12.86
N ALA A 34 -1.58 -23.10 -11.55
CA ALA A 34 -2.73 -23.79 -10.94
C ALA A 34 -4.05 -23.05 -11.26
N ALA A 35 -4.05 -21.74 -11.11
CA ALA A 35 -5.23 -20.94 -11.36
C ALA A 35 -5.59 -20.88 -12.87
N GLN A 36 -4.61 -20.89 -13.78
CA GLN A 36 -4.82 -21.05 -15.23
C GLN A 36 -5.36 -22.45 -15.60
N GLN A 37 -4.93 -23.50 -14.90
CA GLN A 37 -5.49 -24.85 -15.09
C GLN A 37 -6.96 -24.89 -14.64
N GLU A 38 -7.28 -24.30 -13.50
CA GLU A 38 -8.67 -24.21 -13.02
C GLU A 38 -9.54 -23.40 -13.99
N LEU A 39 -9.08 -22.24 -14.46
CA LEU A 39 -9.80 -21.47 -15.46
C LEU A 39 -10.12 -22.32 -16.70
N ARG A 40 -9.12 -23.04 -17.25
CA ARG A 40 -9.33 -23.96 -18.38
C ARG A 40 -10.34 -25.08 -18.08
N ARG A 41 -10.38 -25.60 -16.85
CA ARG A 41 -11.39 -26.60 -16.43
C ARG A 41 -12.79 -26.00 -16.43
N TYR A 42 -12.97 -24.81 -15.87
CA TYR A 42 -14.24 -24.08 -15.90
C TYR A 42 -14.70 -23.79 -17.32
N GLU A 43 -13.78 -23.42 -18.23
CA GLU A 43 -14.12 -23.17 -19.62
C GLU A 43 -14.64 -24.42 -20.33
N ARG A 44 -14.00 -25.57 -20.11
CA ARG A 44 -14.47 -26.87 -20.65
C ARG A 44 -15.84 -27.24 -20.10
N LEU A 45 -16.03 -27.10 -18.79
CA LEU A 45 -17.32 -27.34 -18.15
C LEU A 45 -18.41 -26.44 -18.74
N GLY A 46 -18.09 -25.19 -19.04
CA GLY A 46 -18.99 -24.25 -19.71
C GLY A 46 -19.44 -24.73 -21.09
N ILE A 47 -18.53 -25.30 -21.89
CA ILE A 47 -18.84 -25.89 -23.21
C ILE A 47 -19.80 -27.08 -23.06
N ASP A 48 -19.51 -27.99 -22.12
CA ASP A 48 -20.34 -29.17 -21.88
C ASP A 48 -21.76 -28.77 -21.39
N LEU A 49 -21.82 -27.79 -20.49
CA LEU A 49 -23.08 -27.22 -20.01
C LEU A 49 -23.87 -26.55 -21.13
N GLU A 50 -23.21 -25.82 -22.03
CA GLU A 50 -23.87 -25.19 -23.18
C GLU A 50 -24.44 -26.25 -24.13
N ALA A 51 -23.71 -27.33 -24.39
CA ALA A 51 -24.19 -28.44 -25.20
C ALA A 51 -25.45 -29.08 -24.57
N ALA A 52 -25.42 -29.36 -23.27
CA ALA A 52 -26.55 -29.91 -22.53
C ALA A 52 -27.76 -28.94 -22.53
N TYR A 53 -27.52 -27.65 -22.33
CA TYR A 53 -28.56 -26.63 -22.39
C TYR A 53 -29.20 -26.55 -23.77
N ARG A 54 -28.40 -26.48 -24.85
CA ARG A 54 -28.92 -26.45 -26.23
C ARG A 54 -29.75 -27.69 -26.55
N TYR A 55 -29.34 -28.87 -26.04
CA TYR A 55 -30.13 -30.08 -26.16
C TYR A 55 -31.50 -29.95 -25.50
N ILE A 56 -31.55 -29.51 -24.23
CA ILE A 56 -32.78 -29.33 -23.47
C ILE A 56 -33.68 -28.27 -24.12
N ALA A 57 -33.11 -27.12 -24.51
CA ALA A 57 -33.84 -26.01 -25.12
C ALA A 57 -34.54 -26.44 -26.41
N ARG A 58 -33.85 -27.15 -27.31
CA ARG A 58 -34.45 -27.66 -28.55
C ARG A 58 -35.62 -28.62 -28.30
N HIS A 59 -35.50 -29.50 -27.30
CA HIS A 59 -36.58 -30.44 -26.97
C HIS A 59 -37.78 -29.74 -26.33
N ASP A 60 -37.52 -28.71 -25.53
CA ASP A 60 -38.54 -27.87 -24.92
C ASP A 60 -39.30 -27.07 -25.99
N GLU A 61 -38.59 -26.47 -26.94
CA GLU A 61 -39.16 -25.76 -28.10
C GLU A 61 -39.98 -26.68 -29.01
N ALA A 62 -39.55 -27.94 -29.18
CA ALA A 62 -40.30 -28.96 -29.92
C ALA A 62 -41.49 -29.53 -29.13
N GLY A 63 -41.74 -29.07 -27.90
CA GLY A 63 -42.84 -29.55 -27.04
C GLY A 63 -42.62 -30.94 -26.43
N ALA A 64 -41.45 -31.56 -26.60
CA ALA A 64 -41.14 -32.89 -26.07
C ALA A 64 -41.14 -32.92 -24.52
N THR A 65 -40.97 -31.76 -23.88
CA THR A 65 -41.03 -31.61 -22.42
C THR A 65 -42.47 -31.54 -21.88
N ALA A 66 -43.48 -31.32 -22.73
CA ALA A 66 -44.88 -31.18 -22.29
C ALA A 66 -45.43 -32.50 -21.70
N GLY A 67 -44.98 -33.64 -22.22
CA GLY A 67 -45.35 -34.98 -21.73
C GLY A 67 -44.65 -35.41 -20.44
N LEU A 68 -43.70 -34.61 -19.93
CA LEU A 68 -43.01 -34.94 -18.69
C LEU A 68 -43.92 -34.76 -17.46
N LEU A 69 -43.69 -35.58 -16.43
CA LEU A 69 -44.32 -35.41 -15.12
C LEU A 69 -44.02 -34.00 -14.55
N PRO A 70 -44.92 -33.40 -13.74
CA PRO A 70 -44.74 -32.05 -13.22
C PRO A 70 -43.37 -31.81 -12.56
N ASN A 71 -42.89 -32.75 -11.74
CA ASN A 71 -41.58 -32.66 -11.09
C ASN A 71 -40.42 -32.58 -12.10
N ALA A 72 -40.51 -33.31 -13.23
CA ALA A 72 -39.49 -33.29 -14.27
C ALA A 72 -39.54 -32.00 -15.10
N ARG A 73 -40.72 -31.44 -15.37
CA ARG A 73 -40.86 -30.11 -15.99
C ARG A 73 -40.25 -29.00 -15.13
N THR A 74 -40.49 -29.05 -13.82
CA THR A 74 -39.86 -28.12 -12.87
C THR A 74 -38.34 -28.24 -12.91
N ARG A 75 -37.79 -29.46 -12.95
CA ARG A 75 -36.34 -29.68 -13.09
C ARG A 75 -35.78 -29.07 -14.38
N VAL A 76 -36.44 -29.25 -15.52
CA VAL A 76 -36.03 -28.64 -16.79
C VAL A 76 -36.00 -27.11 -16.69
N SER A 77 -37.06 -26.50 -16.12
CA SER A 77 -37.11 -25.05 -15.90
C SER A 77 -35.98 -24.56 -14.97
N THR A 78 -35.74 -25.27 -13.86
CA THR A 78 -34.65 -24.97 -12.93
C THR A 78 -33.28 -25.08 -13.60
N LEU A 79 -33.04 -26.12 -14.40
CA LEU A 79 -31.78 -26.29 -15.14
C LEU A 79 -31.55 -25.17 -16.15
N LYS A 80 -32.58 -24.77 -16.90
CA LYS A 80 -32.50 -23.62 -17.83
C LYS A 80 -32.15 -22.32 -17.11
N LYS A 81 -32.70 -22.09 -15.91
CA LYS A 81 -32.37 -20.92 -15.08
C LYS A 81 -30.94 -21.00 -14.54
N ALA A 82 -30.57 -22.14 -13.95
CA ALA A 82 -29.23 -22.38 -13.39
C ALA A 82 -28.15 -22.16 -14.44
N PHE A 83 -28.34 -22.65 -15.67
CA PHE A 83 -27.42 -22.42 -16.78
C PHE A 83 -27.17 -20.93 -17.06
N ARG A 84 -28.22 -20.10 -17.09
CA ARG A 84 -28.07 -18.65 -17.31
C ARG A 84 -27.28 -17.99 -16.19
N THR A 85 -27.51 -18.39 -14.94
CA THR A 85 -26.75 -17.91 -13.78
C THR A 85 -25.28 -18.30 -13.92
N THR A 86 -24.99 -19.58 -14.20
CA THR A 86 -23.61 -20.05 -14.38
C THR A 86 -22.88 -19.32 -15.51
N LEU A 87 -23.56 -19.00 -16.62
CA LEU A 87 -22.96 -18.19 -17.68
C LEU A 87 -22.59 -16.77 -17.22
N ALA A 88 -23.44 -16.14 -16.39
CA ALA A 88 -23.13 -14.84 -15.82
C ALA A 88 -21.93 -14.92 -14.87
N ASP A 89 -21.88 -15.93 -14.00
CA ASP A 89 -20.78 -16.13 -13.05
C ASP A 89 -19.43 -16.35 -13.78
N VAL A 90 -19.42 -17.17 -14.85
CA VAL A 90 -18.21 -17.40 -15.66
C VAL A 90 -17.77 -16.12 -16.38
N ALA A 91 -18.72 -15.33 -16.87
CA ALA A 91 -18.42 -14.05 -17.50
C ALA A 91 -17.81 -13.06 -16.49
N GLU A 92 -18.34 -13.00 -15.27
CA GLU A 92 -17.81 -12.18 -14.18
C GLU A 92 -16.39 -12.61 -13.79
N LEU A 93 -16.18 -13.91 -13.57
CA LEU A 93 -14.85 -14.47 -13.27
C LEU A 93 -13.81 -14.12 -14.34
N ARG A 94 -14.15 -14.28 -15.62
CA ARG A 94 -13.25 -13.89 -16.73
C ARG A 94 -12.97 -12.40 -16.72
N ALA A 95 -13.97 -11.59 -16.42
CA ALA A 95 -13.82 -10.15 -16.41
C ALA A 95 -12.92 -9.68 -15.26
N GLU A 96 -13.05 -10.27 -14.07
CA GLU A 96 -12.14 -10.02 -12.93
C GLU A 96 -10.72 -10.51 -13.22
N TRP A 97 -10.56 -11.63 -13.92
CA TRP A 97 -9.25 -12.12 -14.34
C TRP A 97 -8.53 -11.14 -15.28
N VAL A 98 -9.25 -10.60 -16.28
CA VAL A 98 -8.70 -9.69 -17.29
C VAL A 98 -8.49 -8.28 -16.75
N ARG A 99 -9.37 -7.79 -15.86
CA ARG A 99 -9.29 -6.43 -15.32
C ARG A 99 -8.46 -6.32 -14.05
N GLY A 100 -8.39 -7.37 -13.24
CA GLY A 100 -7.66 -7.38 -11.97
C GLY A 100 -6.32 -8.09 -12.07
N ALA A 101 -6.36 -9.43 -12.10
CA ALA A 101 -5.18 -10.26 -11.93
C ALA A 101 -4.08 -10.02 -12.99
N ILE A 102 -4.44 -9.97 -14.28
CA ILE A 102 -3.46 -9.77 -15.36
C ILE A 102 -2.77 -8.39 -15.27
N PRO A 103 -3.50 -7.26 -15.16
CA PRO A 103 -2.88 -5.95 -15.00
C PRO A 103 -1.99 -5.84 -13.77
N GLU A 104 -2.42 -6.37 -12.62
CA GLU A 104 -1.61 -6.35 -11.39
C GLU A 104 -0.28 -7.08 -11.56
N LEU A 105 -0.32 -8.28 -12.18
CA LEU A 105 0.90 -9.03 -12.50
C LEU A 105 1.81 -8.25 -13.46
N ARG A 106 1.26 -7.60 -14.47
CA ARG A 106 2.05 -6.74 -15.38
C ARG A 106 2.66 -5.55 -14.66
N VAL A 107 1.94 -4.94 -13.72
CA VAL A 107 2.44 -3.80 -12.93
C VAL A 107 3.68 -4.19 -12.11
N VAL A 108 3.77 -5.43 -11.62
CA VAL A 108 4.95 -5.95 -10.91
C VAL A 108 6.00 -6.58 -11.83
N GLY A 109 5.84 -6.46 -13.14
CA GLY A 109 6.79 -6.95 -14.14
C GLY A 109 6.67 -8.44 -14.45
N CYS A 110 5.63 -9.11 -13.98
CA CYS A 110 5.34 -10.50 -14.35
C CYS A 110 4.64 -10.54 -15.71
N SER A 111 5.19 -11.32 -16.63
CA SER A 111 4.55 -11.61 -17.92
C SER A 111 4.15 -13.08 -17.99
N ASP A 112 3.11 -13.40 -18.77
CA ASP A 112 2.66 -14.79 -18.93
C ASP A 112 3.79 -15.71 -19.43
N LYS A 113 4.65 -15.20 -20.33
CA LYS A 113 5.82 -15.94 -20.83
C LYS A 113 6.84 -16.23 -19.72
N LEU A 114 7.08 -15.26 -18.83
CA LEU A 114 8.00 -15.42 -17.71
C LEU A 114 7.46 -16.42 -16.68
N LEU A 115 6.17 -16.31 -16.34
CA LEU A 115 5.52 -17.24 -15.41
C LEU A 115 5.49 -18.66 -15.99
N ALA A 116 5.16 -18.81 -17.27
CA ALA A 116 5.20 -20.10 -17.95
C ALA A 116 6.61 -20.70 -18.02
N ALA A 117 7.63 -19.89 -18.31
CA ALA A 117 9.02 -20.34 -18.30
C ALA A 117 9.46 -20.82 -16.91
N ALA A 118 9.03 -20.14 -15.85
CA ALA A 118 9.34 -20.52 -14.48
C ALA A 118 8.61 -21.78 -14.00
N VAL A 119 7.42 -22.07 -14.55
CA VAL A 119 6.74 -23.35 -14.32
C VAL A 119 7.47 -24.49 -15.04
N ALA A 120 7.96 -24.23 -16.26
CA ALA A 120 8.66 -25.23 -17.07
C ALA A 120 10.05 -25.59 -16.53
N ASP A 121 10.75 -24.63 -15.92
CA ASP A 121 12.10 -24.79 -15.36
C ASP A 121 12.18 -24.14 -13.97
N PRO A 122 11.61 -24.77 -12.93
CA PRO A 122 11.51 -24.16 -11.60
C PRO A 122 12.88 -23.96 -10.95
N ASP A 123 13.86 -24.82 -11.23
CA ASP A 123 15.18 -24.76 -10.62
C ASP A 123 15.96 -23.50 -11.06
N ARG A 124 15.80 -23.09 -12.32
CA ARG A 124 16.41 -21.85 -12.84
C ARG A 124 15.92 -20.58 -12.14
N TYR A 125 14.69 -20.58 -11.64
CA TYR A 125 14.06 -19.43 -11.00
C TYR A 125 13.96 -19.55 -9.48
N ARG A 126 14.42 -20.66 -8.91
CA ARG A 126 14.50 -20.83 -7.47
C ARG A 126 15.53 -19.83 -6.92
N ILE A 127 15.05 -18.94 -6.04
CA ILE A 127 15.97 -18.13 -5.24
C ILE A 127 16.68 -19.11 -4.33
N ASN A 128 17.96 -19.36 -4.58
CA ASN A 128 18.77 -20.19 -3.71
C ASN A 128 18.94 -19.41 -2.40
N GLU A 129 18.20 -19.79 -1.35
CA GLU A 129 18.19 -19.07 -0.07
C GLU A 129 19.60 -18.99 0.55
N GLU A 130 20.48 -19.93 0.20
CA GLU A 130 21.90 -19.93 0.56
C GLU A 130 22.69 -18.76 -0.06
N ASN A 131 22.26 -18.25 -1.22
CA ASN A 131 22.83 -17.07 -1.86
C ASN A 131 22.10 -15.78 -1.49
N ARG A 132 21.13 -15.83 -0.58
CA ARG A 132 20.53 -14.61 -0.05
C ARG A 132 21.65 -13.88 0.70
N PRO A 133 22.04 -12.67 0.28
CA PRO A 133 23.05 -11.92 1.01
C PRO A 133 22.58 -11.81 2.46
N GLU A 134 23.49 -12.17 3.37
CA GLU A 134 23.24 -12.14 4.80
C GLU A 134 22.57 -10.81 5.14
N ALA A 135 21.42 -10.88 5.81
CA ALA A 135 20.64 -9.68 6.09
C ALA A 135 21.58 -8.70 6.80
N ILE A 136 21.78 -7.51 6.20
CA ILE A 136 22.61 -6.47 6.81
C ILE A 136 22.10 -6.33 8.24
N PRO A 137 22.94 -6.58 9.26
CA PRO A 137 22.49 -6.58 10.64
C PRO A 137 21.73 -5.29 10.87
N VAL A 138 20.46 -5.44 11.27
CA VAL A 138 19.59 -4.32 11.56
C VAL A 138 20.37 -3.43 12.51
N THR A 139 20.60 -2.20 12.07
CA THR A 139 21.32 -1.15 12.78
C THR A 139 21.06 -1.28 14.28
N GLN A 140 22.13 -1.38 15.08
CA GLN A 140 22.05 -1.31 16.53
C GLN A 140 20.99 -0.29 16.95
N PRO A 141 20.20 -0.54 18.02
CA PRO A 141 19.25 0.45 18.52
C PRO A 141 19.96 1.80 18.55
N PRO A 142 19.36 2.86 17.98
CA PRO A 142 20.04 4.13 17.81
C PRO A 142 20.69 4.49 19.14
N ARG A 143 22.02 4.69 19.13
CA ARG A 143 22.75 5.04 20.35
C ARG A 143 21.94 6.10 21.10
N PRO A 144 21.71 5.93 22.42
CA PRO A 144 21.00 6.95 23.19
C PRO A 144 21.66 8.29 22.88
N ARG A 145 20.87 9.18 22.26
CA ARG A 145 21.37 10.48 21.81
C ARG A 145 21.79 11.24 23.06
N ALA A 146 22.93 11.92 23.01
CA ALA A 146 23.40 12.70 24.16
C ALA A 146 22.29 13.66 24.59
N ARG A 147 21.95 13.65 25.89
CA ARG A 147 21.00 14.62 26.45
C ARG A 147 21.59 16.02 26.30
N ALA A 148 20.78 16.94 25.81
CA ALA A 148 21.13 18.33 25.61
C ALA A 148 20.31 19.22 26.57
N THR A 149 20.99 20.11 27.28
CA THR A 149 20.39 21.20 28.04
C THR A 149 20.25 22.42 27.14
N PHE A 150 19.04 22.93 26.99
CA PHE A 150 18.75 24.11 26.17
C PHE A 150 17.89 25.11 26.93
N TYR A 151 17.78 26.32 26.42
CA TYR A 151 17.10 27.42 27.09
C TYR A 151 15.97 28.00 26.25
N ILE A 152 14.83 28.28 26.89
CA ILE A 152 13.77 29.10 26.30
C ILE A 152 13.74 30.42 27.05
N ASP A 153 13.95 31.50 26.31
CA ASP A 153 13.93 32.87 26.82
C ASP A 153 12.57 33.50 26.53
N ASN A 154 11.76 33.61 27.59
CA ASN A 154 10.43 34.20 27.59
C ASN A 154 10.40 35.55 28.33
N VAL A 155 11.55 36.23 28.43
CA VAL A 155 11.70 37.47 29.24
C VAL A 155 10.84 38.62 28.69
N ARG A 156 10.52 38.63 27.39
CA ARG A 156 9.79 39.71 26.72
C ARG A 156 8.29 39.49 26.59
N CYS A 157 7.77 38.37 27.07
CA CYS A 157 6.37 38.00 26.90
C CYS A 157 5.63 38.02 28.24
N ALA A 158 4.37 38.45 28.20
CA ALA A 158 3.51 38.56 29.38
C ALA A 158 2.90 37.21 29.80
N ASP A 159 2.74 36.29 28.85
CA ASP A 159 2.16 34.97 29.08
C ASP A 159 3.25 33.89 29.24
N PRO A 160 2.99 32.84 30.03
CA PRO A 160 3.86 31.67 30.05
C PRO A 160 3.83 30.93 28.70
N VAL A 161 4.81 30.07 28.46
CA VAL A 161 4.89 29.25 27.25
C VAL A 161 5.14 27.79 27.59
N ASP A 162 4.31 26.89 27.06
CA ASP A 162 4.48 25.45 27.14
C ASP A 162 5.43 24.97 26.05
N VAL A 163 6.42 24.17 26.44
CA VAL A 163 7.50 23.69 25.59
C VAL A 163 7.29 22.21 25.29
N TRP A 164 7.23 21.87 24.01
CA TRP A 164 7.07 20.50 23.54
C TRP A 164 8.19 20.12 22.58
N ILE A 165 8.74 18.91 22.73
CA ILE A 165 9.71 18.33 21.79
C ILE A 165 9.16 17.00 21.29
N ASP A 166 9.11 16.85 19.97
CA ASP A 166 8.63 15.64 19.28
C ASP A 166 7.25 15.17 19.77
N GLY A 167 6.36 16.13 20.06
CA GLY A 167 5.02 15.88 20.59
C GLY A 167 4.96 15.55 22.09
N THR A 168 6.08 15.57 22.81
CA THR A 168 6.15 15.35 24.26
C THR A 168 6.28 16.67 25.01
N HIS A 169 5.41 16.90 26.01
CA HIS A 169 5.47 18.08 26.87
C HIS A 169 6.68 17.99 27.81
N LEU A 170 7.56 18.98 27.76
CA LEU A 170 8.74 19.03 28.63
C LEU A 170 8.54 19.91 29.85
N GLY A 171 7.71 20.95 29.74
CA GLY A 171 7.43 21.86 30.83
C GLY A 171 7.06 23.26 30.34
N GLN A 172 6.81 24.14 31.30
CA GLN A 172 6.37 25.51 31.06
C GLN A 172 7.45 26.51 31.48
N VAL A 173 7.65 27.54 30.66
CA VAL A 173 8.50 28.70 31.00
C VAL A 173 7.59 29.87 31.37
N ALA A 174 7.69 30.30 32.62
CA ALA A 174 6.89 31.42 33.13
C ALA A 174 7.15 32.71 32.34
N SER A 175 6.20 33.63 32.40
CA SER A 175 6.35 34.96 31.81
C SER A 175 7.49 35.74 32.45
N GLY A 176 8.18 36.55 31.64
CA GLY A 176 9.32 37.35 32.11
C GLY A 176 10.54 36.53 32.55
N ARG A 177 10.62 35.24 32.23
CA ARG A 177 11.72 34.35 32.66
C ARG A 177 12.41 33.65 31.51
N ARG A 178 13.65 33.23 31.77
CA ARG A 178 14.40 32.26 30.97
C ARG A 178 14.57 30.98 31.79
N SER A 179 14.22 29.84 31.21
CA SER A 179 14.35 28.53 31.87
C SER A 179 15.21 27.58 31.06
N ALA A 180 15.94 26.72 31.76
CA ALA A 180 16.65 25.59 31.17
C ALA A 180 15.73 24.37 31.12
N LEU A 181 15.74 23.64 30.01
CA LEU A 181 15.06 22.36 29.82
C LEU A 181 16.06 21.33 29.28
N VAL A 182 15.75 20.05 29.49
CA VAL A 182 16.61 18.94 29.04
C VAL A 182 15.80 18.03 28.12
N SER A 183 16.36 17.71 26.97
CA SER A 183 15.81 16.73 26.03
C SER A 183 16.94 15.99 25.33
N ASP A 184 16.62 15.03 24.49
CA ASP A 184 17.62 14.35 23.68
C ASP A 184 18.11 15.27 22.54
N GLY A 185 19.42 15.35 22.33
CA GLY A 185 20.00 16.19 21.27
C GLY A 185 19.72 15.72 19.84
N GLY A 186 20.15 16.53 18.87
CA GLY A 186 20.04 16.29 17.43
C GLY A 186 18.86 17.01 16.78
N GLU A 187 18.48 16.56 15.58
CA GLU A 187 17.29 17.06 14.87
C GLU A 187 16.00 16.70 15.62
N ARG A 188 15.16 17.71 15.87
CA ARG A 188 13.95 17.66 16.69
C ARG A 188 12.86 18.55 16.12
N THR A 189 11.63 18.29 16.56
CA THR A 189 10.49 19.18 16.31
C THR A 189 10.11 19.89 17.60
N LEU A 190 10.21 21.22 17.61
CA LEU A 190 9.87 22.09 18.73
C LEU A 190 8.50 22.75 18.51
N CYS A 191 7.65 22.72 19.53
CA CYS A 191 6.50 23.61 19.67
C CYS A 191 6.65 24.50 20.90
N LEU A 192 6.29 25.77 20.74
CA LEU A 192 6.21 26.77 21.81
C LEU A 192 4.78 27.31 21.81
N ILE A 193 3.98 26.91 22.80
CA ILE A 193 2.54 27.16 22.83
C ILE A 193 2.21 28.11 23.98
N VAL A 194 1.52 29.21 23.67
CA VAL A 194 1.00 30.14 24.69
C VAL A 194 -0.42 29.72 25.11
N PRO A 195 -0.87 30.04 26.35
CA PRO A 195 -2.22 29.76 26.80
C PRO A 195 -3.29 30.28 25.83
N GLY A 196 -4.30 29.46 25.54
CA GLY A 196 -5.37 29.81 24.60
C GLY A 196 -4.96 29.82 23.12
N GLY A 197 -3.71 29.45 22.80
CA GLY A 197 -3.22 29.32 21.43
C GLY A 197 -3.55 27.97 20.77
N ALA A 198 -3.01 27.77 19.57
CA ALA A 198 -3.09 26.52 18.82
C ALA A 198 -2.37 25.37 19.54
N GLN A 199 -2.72 24.12 19.23
CA GLN A 199 -2.10 22.94 19.83
C GLN A 199 -0.77 22.60 19.14
N CYS A 200 0.13 21.93 19.86
CA CYS A 200 1.35 21.38 19.25
C CYS A 200 0.96 20.33 18.21
N GLY A 201 1.38 20.52 16.96
CA GLY A 201 0.95 19.69 15.83
C GLY A 201 0.08 20.44 14.83
N ASP A 202 -0.56 21.54 15.25
CA ASP A 202 -1.30 22.41 14.34
C ASP A 202 -0.39 23.09 13.32
N ARG A 203 -0.97 23.49 12.19
CA ARG A 203 -0.21 24.12 11.10
C ARG A 203 0.47 25.40 11.61
N GLY A 204 1.80 25.43 11.52
CA GLY A 204 2.61 26.59 11.93
C GLY A 204 3.10 26.57 13.37
N THR A 205 2.71 25.59 14.20
CA THR A 205 3.23 25.43 15.56
C THR A 205 4.49 24.56 15.63
N LEU A 206 4.76 23.76 14.59
CA LEU A 206 5.92 22.88 14.49
C LEU A 206 7.12 23.59 13.86
N ARG A 207 8.27 23.53 14.54
CA ARG A 207 9.55 24.01 14.02
C ARG A 207 10.60 22.90 14.06
N GLN A 208 11.26 22.64 12.94
CA GLN A 208 12.44 21.77 12.93
C GLN A 208 13.64 22.53 13.51
N VAL A 209 14.28 21.96 14.52
CA VAL A 209 15.44 22.53 15.20
C VAL A 209 16.52 21.46 15.39
N TYR A 210 17.78 21.88 15.51
CA TYR A 210 18.87 21.00 15.91
C TYR A 210 19.27 21.32 17.35
N LEU A 211 18.83 20.50 18.30
CA LEU A 211 19.13 20.70 19.73
C LEU A 211 20.56 20.24 20.05
N HIS A 212 21.32 21.14 20.65
CA HIS A 212 22.62 20.86 21.25
C HIS A 212 22.72 21.56 22.60
N ASP A 213 23.70 21.18 23.42
CA ASP A 213 23.92 21.85 24.70
C ASP A 213 24.15 23.36 24.52
N GLY A 214 23.48 24.15 25.36
CA GLY A 214 23.53 25.62 25.31
C GLY A 214 22.64 26.27 24.25
N TRP A 215 21.96 25.49 23.40
CA TRP A 215 21.03 26.03 22.41
C TRP A 215 19.96 26.90 23.10
N THR A 216 19.57 28.01 22.48
CA THR A 216 18.61 28.95 23.06
C THR A 216 17.61 29.41 22.01
N ALA A 217 16.31 29.42 22.36
CA ALA A 217 15.28 30.07 21.59
C ALA A 217 14.65 31.23 22.37
N THR A 218 14.52 32.37 21.70
CA THR A 218 13.90 33.57 22.28
C THR A 218 12.48 33.72 21.75
N MET A 219 11.54 33.90 22.66
CA MET A 219 10.14 34.18 22.34
C MET A 219 9.99 35.62 21.84
N HIS A 220 9.29 35.77 20.73
CA HIS A 220 8.89 37.05 20.18
C HIS A 220 7.37 37.16 20.28
N CYS A 221 6.91 38.02 21.19
CA CYS A 221 5.50 38.32 21.37
C CYS A 221 5.20 39.70 20.78
N ASN A 222 4.08 39.81 20.07
CA ASN A 222 3.56 41.11 19.67
C ASN A 222 3.03 41.80 20.94
N LYS A 223 3.39 43.07 21.13
CA LYS A 223 2.90 43.89 22.23
C LYS A 223 1.42 44.19 22.07
#